data_AF-A0A1I7UVM8-F1
#
_entry.id   AF-A0A1I7UVM8-F1
#
_cell.length_a   1.000
_cell.length_b   1.000
_cell.length_c   1.000
_cell.angle_alpha   90.00
_cell.angle_beta   90.00
_cell.angle_gamma   90.00
#
_symmetry.space_group_name_H-M   'P 1'
#
loop_
_entity.id
_entity.type
_entity.pdbx_description
1 polymer ?
#
loop_
_entity_poly.entity_id
_entity_poly.type
_entity_poly.pdbx_seq_one_letter_code
_entity_poly.pdbx_strand_id
1 'polypeptide(L)'
;MCPGTGLDMSFVDTIQPGALKYLMKVGTIKYPPSKHGHPALLNIECLQEFLKTDICNSAETTIDITCPVLTVHGVEDNIVPVENSNRLMQRISSTCKDFYRIPGVDHYFDLDEKVLTKLEKLMNSIRENEVPEKKRSKI
;
A
#
# COMPACT_ATOMS: atom_id res chain seq x y z
N MET A 1 7.20 0.45 7.75
CA MET A 1 5.77 0.77 7.78
C MET A 1 5.38 1.27 6.40
N CYS A 2 4.28 0.80 5.83
CA CYS A 2 3.82 1.16 4.49
C CYS A 2 2.89 2.37 4.58
N PRO A 3 3.32 3.60 4.23
CA PRO A 3 2.43 4.75 4.15
C PRO A 3 1.39 4.52 3.04
N GLY A 4 0.17 5.05 3.21
CA GLY A 4 -0.88 4.96 2.19
C GLY A 4 -1.86 3.78 2.36
N THR A 5 -1.86 3.10 3.50
CA THR A 5 -2.83 2.03 3.77
C THR A 5 -4.17 2.55 4.29
N GLY A 6 -4.24 3.78 4.81
CA GLY A 6 -5.47 4.38 5.33
C GLY A 6 -6.06 3.62 6.53
N LEU A 7 -5.20 2.98 7.31
CA LEU A 7 -5.58 2.27 8.54
C LEU A 7 -5.71 3.27 9.69
N ASP A 8 -6.56 2.96 10.67
CA ASP A 8 -6.64 3.67 11.95
C ASP A 8 -6.03 2.83 13.08
N MET A 9 -5.94 3.36 14.31
CA MET A 9 -5.31 2.63 15.43
C MET A 9 -5.95 1.27 15.74
N SER A 10 -7.20 1.03 15.32
CA SER A 10 -7.86 -0.26 15.54
C SER A 10 -7.21 -1.41 14.77
N PHE A 11 -6.39 -1.13 13.74
CA PHE A 11 -5.65 -2.17 13.01
C PHE A 11 -4.78 -3.04 13.94
N VAL A 12 -4.31 -2.47 15.05
CA VAL A 12 -3.49 -3.20 16.03
C VAL A 12 -4.28 -4.37 16.63
N ASP A 13 -5.60 -4.22 16.79
CA ASP A 13 -6.47 -5.28 17.29
C ASP A 13 -6.76 -6.36 16.24
N THR A 14 -6.71 -6.02 14.94
CA THR A 14 -6.78 -7.01 13.84
C THR A 14 -5.60 -7.98 13.89
N ILE A 15 -4.44 -7.49 14.33
CA ILE A 15 -3.23 -8.30 14.48
C ILE A 15 -3.27 -9.10 15.79
N GLN A 16 -3.63 -8.44 16.89
CA GLN A 16 -3.75 -9.07 18.21
C GLN A 16 -4.93 -8.47 18.99
N PRO A 17 -6.03 -9.22 19.17
CA PRO A 17 -7.21 -8.70 19.87
C PRO A 17 -6.90 -8.15 21.27
N GLY A 18 -7.32 -6.91 21.53
CA GLY A 18 -7.13 -6.23 22.81
C GLY A 18 -5.75 -5.57 22.98
N ALA A 19 -4.86 -5.69 21.99
CA ALA A 19 -3.56 -5.07 22.01
C ALA A 19 -3.64 -3.54 21.99
N LEU A 20 -4.61 -2.93 21.30
CA LEU A 20 -4.78 -1.47 21.33
C LEU A 20 -5.11 -0.98 22.73
N LYS A 21 -6.06 -1.62 23.42
CA LYS A 21 -6.43 -1.27 24.79
C LYS A 21 -5.25 -1.41 25.74
N TYR A 22 -4.47 -2.49 25.58
CA TYR A 22 -3.26 -2.68 26.37
C TYR A 22 -2.23 -1.60 26.06
N LEU A 23 -1.99 -1.30 24.77
CA LEU A 23 -1.03 -0.29 24.31
C LEU A 23 -1.34 1.09 24.85
N MET A 24 -2.61 1.49 24.80
CA MET A 24 -3.11 2.75 25.37
C MET A 24 -2.85 2.85 26.89
N LYS A 25 -2.84 1.72 27.60
CA LYS A 25 -2.57 1.66 29.04
C LYS A 25 -1.08 1.71 29.37
N VAL A 26 -0.25 1.01 28.60
CA VAL A 26 1.18 0.82 28.94
C VAL A 26 2.14 1.69 28.12
N GLY A 27 1.66 2.39 27.10
CA GLY A 27 2.42 3.25 26.20
C GLY A 27 3.24 2.49 25.15
N THR A 28 3.82 1.33 25.50
CA THR A 28 4.62 0.51 24.58
C THR A 28 4.38 -0.99 24.73
N ILE A 29 4.43 -1.74 23.63
CA ILE A 29 4.34 -3.21 23.60
C ILE A 29 5.50 -3.77 22.79
N LYS A 30 6.14 -4.83 23.29
CA LYS A 30 7.02 -5.68 22.48
C LYS A 30 6.16 -6.67 21.70
N TYR A 31 6.00 -6.41 20.42
CA TYR A 31 5.29 -7.28 19.50
C TYR A 31 6.16 -8.49 19.14
N PRO A 32 5.66 -9.73 19.28
CA PRO A 32 6.44 -10.93 19.02
C PRO A 32 6.87 -11.00 17.55
N PRO A 33 8.07 -11.53 17.26
CA PRO A 33 8.49 -11.74 15.88
C PRO A 33 7.59 -12.76 15.17
N SER A 34 7.44 -12.59 13.86
CA SER A 34 6.99 -13.69 12.99
C SER A 34 8.02 -14.84 13.01
N LYS A 35 7.69 -16.00 12.43
CA LYS A 35 8.52 -17.24 12.46
C LYS A 35 10.01 -17.04 12.10
N HIS A 36 10.33 -16.00 11.33
CA HIS A 36 11.69 -15.60 10.96
C HIS A 36 11.96 -14.09 11.14
N GLY A 37 11.10 -13.39 11.88
CA GLY A 37 11.15 -11.95 12.05
C GLY A 37 11.98 -11.51 13.26
N HIS A 38 12.07 -10.20 13.43
CA HIS A 38 12.58 -9.57 14.65
C HIS A 38 11.42 -9.02 15.48
N PRO A 39 11.52 -9.03 16.82
CA PRO A 39 10.52 -8.39 17.66
C PRO A 39 10.44 -6.90 17.30
N ALA A 40 9.22 -6.37 17.23
CA ALA A 40 8.97 -4.96 16.98
C ALA A 40 8.56 -4.27 18.27
N LEU A 41 8.99 -3.02 18.47
CA LEU A 41 8.46 -2.17 19.53
C LEU A 41 7.31 -1.34 18.96
N LEU A 42 6.10 -1.61 19.41
CA LEU A 42 4.94 -0.76 19.14
C LEU A 42 4.88 0.31 20.22
N ASN A 43 4.94 1.58 19.82
CA ASN A 43 4.80 2.73 20.70
C ASN A 43 3.55 3.52 20.24
N ILE A 44 2.70 3.89 21.21
CA ILE A 44 1.48 4.63 20.92
C ILE A 44 1.73 5.98 20.24
N GLU A 45 2.78 6.70 20.64
CA GLU A 45 3.16 7.99 20.05
C GLU A 45 3.58 7.80 18.58
N CYS A 46 4.36 6.76 18.29
CA CYS A 46 4.74 6.43 16.92
C CYS A 46 3.53 6.07 16.04
N LEU A 47 2.54 5.35 16.59
CA LEU A 47 1.31 5.02 15.86
C LEU A 47 0.46 6.27 15.60
N GLN A 48 0.30 7.14 16.61
CA GLN A 48 -0.42 8.40 16.45
C GLN A 48 0.25 9.29 15.40
N GLU A 49 1.58 9.37 15.41
CA GLU A 49 2.34 10.14 14.43
C GLU A 49 2.22 9.53 13.02
N PHE A 50 2.26 8.21 12.91
CA PHE A 50 1.99 7.52 11.66
C PHE A 50 0.60 7.88 11.10
N LEU A 51 -0.44 7.90 11.93
CA LEU A 51 -1.79 8.26 11.47
C LEU A 51 -1.91 9.71 11.00
N LYS A 52 -1.19 10.64 11.65
CA LYS A 52 -1.15 12.04 11.23
C LYS A 52 -0.45 12.22 9.89
N THR A 53 0.54 11.39 9.61
CA THR A 53 1.40 11.48 8.43
C THR A 53 0.97 10.56 7.28
N ASP A 54 -0.02 9.68 7.49
CA ASP A 54 -0.57 8.86 6.42
C ASP A 54 -1.27 9.74 5.38
N ILE A 55 -0.73 9.70 4.17
CA ILE A 55 -1.24 10.42 2.99
C ILE A 55 -2.70 10.03 2.68
N CYS A 56 -3.13 8.82 3.05
CA CYS A 56 -4.49 8.35 2.86
C CYS A 56 -5.51 8.98 3.83
N ASN A 57 -5.05 9.60 4.93
CA ASN A 57 -5.90 10.30 5.90
C ASN A 57 -6.16 11.78 5.54
N SER A 58 -5.43 12.35 4.57
CA SER A 58 -5.79 13.66 4.00
C SER A 58 -6.90 13.48 2.96
N ALA A 59 -8.08 14.05 3.19
CA ALA A 59 -9.26 13.78 2.36
C ALA A 59 -9.22 14.43 0.96
N GLU A 60 -8.35 15.42 0.72
CA GLU A 60 -8.58 16.38 -0.38
C GLU A 60 -7.41 16.58 -1.35
N THR A 61 -6.29 15.88 -1.19
CA THR A 61 -5.13 16.10 -2.05
C THR A 61 -4.95 14.97 -3.05
N THR A 62 -4.92 15.32 -4.34
CA THR A 62 -4.28 14.51 -5.37
C THR A 62 -2.86 14.16 -4.91
N ILE A 63 -2.49 12.90 -5.05
CA ILE A 63 -1.16 12.40 -4.71
C ILE A 63 -0.30 12.52 -5.96
N ASP A 64 0.77 13.30 -5.87
CA ASP A 64 1.67 13.59 -6.99
C ASP A 64 2.61 12.40 -7.29
N ILE A 65 2.01 11.33 -7.77
CA ILE A 65 2.71 10.16 -8.31
C ILE A 65 2.40 10.14 -9.80
N THR A 66 3.38 10.50 -10.63
CA THR A 66 3.24 10.62 -12.09
C THR A 66 3.81 9.42 -12.86
N CYS A 67 4.54 8.53 -12.18
CA CYS A 67 5.08 7.32 -12.79
C CYS A 67 3.99 6.25 -13.01
N PRO A 68 4.24 5.25 -13.87
CA PRO A 68 3.33 4.12 -14.00
C PRO A 68 3.14 3.33 -12.70
N VAL A 69 1.90 2.99 -12.36
CA VAL A 69 1.53 2.31 -11.10
C VAL A 69 0.69 1.07 -11.37
N LEU A 70 1.08 -0.06 -10.77
CA LEU A 70 0.21 -1.23 -10.63
C LEU A 70 -0.04 -1.46 -9.15
N THR A 71 -1.30 -1.32 -8.72
CA THR A 71 -1.74 -1.74 -7.39
C THR A 71 -2.37 -3.11 -7.48
N VAL A 72 -1.99 -4.01 -6.58
CA VAL A 72 -2.50 -5.38 -6.48
C VAL A 72 -3.05 -5.59 -5.09
N HIS A 73 -4.26 -6.12 -4.96
CA HIS A 73 -4.94 -6.26 -3.67
C HIS A 73 -5.82 -7.51 -3.61
N GLY A 74 -5.78 -8.24 -2.50
CA GLY A 74 -6.66 -9.38 -2.23
C GLY A 74 -8.05 -8.94 -1.81
N VAL A 75 -9.10 -9.41 -2.48
CA VAL A 75 -10.49 -8.97 -2.18
C VAL A 75 -10.91 -9.33 -0.75
N GLU A 76 -10.32 -10.36 -0.17
CA GLU A 76 -10.61 -10.86 1.18
C GLU A 76 -9.53 -10.43 2.19
N ASP A 77 -8.73 -9.41 1.87
CA ASP A 77 -7.75 -8.83 2.79
C ASP A 77 -8.45 -8.33 4.06
N ASN A 78 -8.19 -9.01 5.16
CA ASN A 78 -8.77 -8.75 6.47
C ASN A 78 -7.95 -7.75 7.31
N ILE A 79 -6.80 -7.28 6.81
CA ILE A 79 -5.91 -6.32 7.45
C ILE A 79 -6.07 -4.93 6.83
N VAL A 80 -6.00 -4.84 5.50
CA VAL A 80 -6.15 -3.61 4.74
C VAL A 80 -7.41 -3.69 3.88
N PRO A 81 -8.49 -2.95 4.23
CA PRO A 81 -9.70 -2.91 3.42
C PRO A 81 -9.41 -2.51 1.97
N VAL A 82 -10.00 -3.23 1.01
CA VAL A 82 -9.82 -2.96 -0.44
C VAL A 82 -10.26 -1.55 -0.84
N GLU A 83 -11.21 -0.97 -0.09
CA GLU A 83 -11.69 0.38 -0.26
C GLU A 83 -10.56 1.40 -0.08
N ASN A 84 -9.61 1.14 0.82
CA ASN A 84 -8.47 2.03 1.04
C ASN A 84 -7.58 2.11 -0.20
N SER A 85 -7.27 0.96 -0.82
CA SER A 85 -6.55 0.90 -2.10
C SER A 85 -7.33 1.53 -3.24
N ASN A 86 -8.66 1.40 -3.25
CA ASN A 86 -9.51 2.08 -4.23
C ASN A 86 -9.42 3.62 -4.09
N ARG A 87 -9.49 4.15 -2.86
CA ARG A 87 -9.32 5.60 -2.61
C ARG A 87 -7.93 6.08 -3.03
N LEU A 88 -6.88 5.31 -2.74
CA LEU A 88 -5.51 5.61 -3.17
C LEU A 88 -5.43 5.76 -4.69
N MET A 89 -5.98 4.78 -5.42
CA MET A 89 -5.96 4.77 -6.89
C MET A 89 -6.74 5.92 -7.52
N GLN A 90 -7.81 6.39 -6.89
CA GLN A 90 -8.54 7.58 -7.33
C GLN A 90 -7.72 8.88 -7.17
N ARG A 91 -6.82 8.92 -6.19
CA ARG A 91 -6.05 10.12 -5.84
C ARG A 91 -4.70 10.25 -6.54
N ILE A 92 -4.11 9.15 -7.01
CA ILE A 92 -2.85 9.15 -7.75
C ILE A 92 -2.98 9.94 -9.07
N SER A 93 -2.08 10.89 -9.34
CA SER A 93 -2.10 11.73 -10.55
C SER A 93 -1.70 11.01 -11.84
N SER A 94 -1.02 9.86 -11.74
CA SER A 94 -0.57 9.07 -12.88
C SER A 94 -1.70 8.73 -13.84
N THR A 95 -1.44 8.95 -15.12
CA THR A 95 -2.32 8.54 -16.22
C THR A 95 -2.10 7.08 -16.63
N CYS A 96 -0.98 6.48 -16.23
CA CYS A 96 -0.64 5.08 -16.49
C CYS A 96 -0.77 4.29 -15.18
N LYS A 97 -2.00 3.93 -14.80
CA LYS A 97 -2.25 3.22 -13.55
C LYS A 97 -3.27 2.10 -13.72
N ASP A 98 -3.05 0.97 -13.07
CA ASP A 98 -3.97 -0.18 -13.04
C ASP A 98 -4.19 -0.66 -11.60
N PHE A 99 -5.40 -1.15 -11.32
CA PHE A 99 -5.78 -1.72 -10.04
C PHE A 99 -6.30 -3.14 -10.20
N TYR A 100 -5.44 -4.12 -9.89
CA TYR A 100 -5.81 -5.52 -9.95
C TYR A 100 -6.29 -6.03 -8.58
N ARG A 101 -7.52 -6.54 -8.57
CA ARG A 101 -8.14 -7.17 -7.41
C ARG A 101 -8.15 -8.68 -7.64
N ILE A 102 -7.63 -9.43 -6.67
CA ILE A 102 -7.53 -10.88 -6.73
C ILE A 102 -8.68 -11.46 -5.88
N PRO A 103 -9.67 -12.14 -6.49
CA PRO A 103 -10.76 -12.76 -5.75
C PRO A 103 -10.28 -13.94 -4.89
N GLY A 104 -10.84 -14.12 -3.70
CA GLY A 104 -10.58 -15.30 -2.87
C GLY A 104 -9.22 -15.32 -2.16
N VAL A 105 -8.50 -14.20 -2.13
CA VAL A 105 -7.19 -14.11 -1.44
C VAL A 105 -7.18 -12.99 -0.42
N ASP A 106 -6.42 -13.23 0.66
CA ASP A 106 -6.27 -12.34 1.81
C ASP A 106 -5.02 -11.45 1.69
N HIS A 107 -4.55 -10.90 2.82
CA HIS A 107 -3.35 -10.06 2.89
C HIS A 107 -2.04 -10.80 2.53
N TYR A 108 -2.01 -12.13 2.70
CA TYR A 108 -0.82 -12.96 2.61
C TYR A 108 -0.72 -13.69 1.27
N PHE A 109 -1.26 -13.09 0.20
CA PHE A 109 -1.28 -13.71 -1.11
C PHE A 109 0.12 -13.80 -1.74
N ASP A 110 0.37 -14.91 -2.43
CA ASP A 110 1.55 -15.07 -3.27
C ASP A 110 1.36 -14.37 -4.62
N LEU A 111 2.45 -13.93 -5.23
CA LEU A 111 2.44 -13.41 -6.60
C LEU A 111 2.08 -14.54 -7.57
N ASP A 112 0.89 -14.46 -8.17
CA ASP A 112 0.45 -15.40 -9.20
C ASP A 112 0.88 -14.97 -10.61
N GLU A 113 0.74 -15.89 -11.58
CA GLU A 113 1.03 -15.65 -12.99
C GLU A 113 0.25 -14.46 -13.57
N LYS A 114 -0.94 -14.16 -13.06
CA LYS A 114 -1.76 -13.04 -13.53
C LYS A 114 -1.19 -11.70 -13.06
N VAL A 115 -0.70 -11.65 -11.83
CA VAL A 115 0.03 -10.48 -11.31
C VAL A 115 1.30 -10.25 -12.12
N LEU A 116 2.08 -11.30 -12.38
CA LEU A 116 3.29 -11.20 -13.20
C LEU A 116 2.98 -10.71 -14.63
N THR A 117 1.93 -11.23 -15.26
CA THR A 117 1.48 -10.79 -16.59
C THR A 117 1.11 -9.30 -16.60
N LYS A 118 0.41 -8.82 -15.56
CA LYS A 118 0.05 -7.40 -15.44
C LYS A 118 1.27 -6.51 -15.21
N LEU A 119 2.20 -6.96 -14.39
CA LEU A 119 3.46 -6.26 -14.17
C LEU A 119 4.25 -6.15 -15.47
N GLU A 120 4.36 -7.24 -16.24
CA GLU A 120 5.04 -7.23 -17.53
C GLU A 120 4.39 -6.24 -18.51
N LYS A 121 3.06 -6.18 -18.57
CA LYS A 121 2.35 -5.18 -19.39
C LYS A 121 2.68 -3.74 -18.98
N LEU A 122 2.74 -3.45 -17.69
CA LEU A 122 3.14 -2.13 -17.19
C LEU A 122 4.58 -1.80 -17.60
N MET A 123 5.50 -2.75 -17.44
CA MET A 123 6.91 -2.61 -17.81
C MET A 123 7.10 -2.39 -19.30
N ASN A 124 6.32 -3.06 -20.15
CA ASN A 124 6.35 -2.83 -21.60
C ASN A 124 5.85 -1.44 -21.96
N SER A 125 4.78 -0.95 -21.31
CA SER A 125 4.30 0.42 -21.50
C SER A 125 5.35 1.47 -21.13
N ILE A 126 6.13 1.24 -20.06
CA ILE A 126 7.27 2.11 -19.71
C ILE A 126 8.30 2.13 -20.85
N ARG A 127 8.75 0.95 -21.30
CA ARG A 127 9.78 0.80 -22.36
C ARG A 127 9.36 1.46 -23.67
N GLU A 128 8.09 1.34 -24.05
CA GLU A 128 7.55 1.95 -25.28
C GLU A 128 7.53 3.48 -25.19
N ASN A 129 7.29 4.04 -24.00
CA ASN A 129 7.29 5.49 -23.77
C ASN A 129 8.70 6.08 -23.55
N GLU A 130 9.71 5.25 -23.30
CA GLU A 130 11.12 5.65 -23.19
C GLU A 130 11.84 5.75 -24.55
N VAL A 131 11.19 5.39 -25.66
CA VAL A 131 11.81 5.52 -27.00
C VAL A 131 12.07 7.01 -27.28
N PRO A 132 13.34 7.42 -27.52
CA PRO A 132 13.66 8.82 -27.71
C PRO A 132 12.86 9.38 -28.87
N GLU A 133 12.26 10.57 -28.68
CA GLU A 133 11.85 11.40 -29.81
C GLU A 133 13.01 11.40 -30.80
N LYS A 134 12.79 10.76 -31.96
CA LYS A 134 13.78 10.75 -33.05
C LYS A 134 14.23 12.20 -33.20
N LYS A 135 15.52 12.46 -32.93
CA LYS A 135 16.17 13.74 -33.22
C LYS A 135 15.65 14.19 -34.57
N ARG A 136 14.79 15.22 -34.59
CA ARG A 136 14.37 15.86 -35.83
C ARG A 136 15.66 16.30 -36.50
N SER A 137 16.09 15.55 -37.50
CA SER A 137 17.20 15.92 -38.36
C SER A 137 16.84 17.30 -38.91
N LYS A 138 17.54 18.33 -38.45
CA LYS A 138 17.49 19.64 -39.10
C LYS A 138 18.06 19.42 -40.50
N ILE A 139 17.18 19.55 -41.50
CA ILE A 139 17.54 19.71 -42.91
C ILE A 139 18.26 21.06 -43.05
#